data_AF-A0A5M3X7U1-F1
#
_entry.id   AF-A0A5M3X7U1-F1
#
_cell.length_a   1.000
_cell.length_b   1.000
_cell.length_c   1.000
_cell.angle_alpha   90.00
_cell.angle_beta   90.00
_cell.angle_gamma   90.00
#
_symmetry.space_group_name_H-M   'P 1'
#
loop_
_entity.id
_entity.type
_entity.pdbx_description
1 polymer ?
#
loop_
_entity_poly.entity_id
_entity_poly.type
_entity_poly.pdbx_seq_one_letter_code
_entity_poly.pdbx_strand_id
1 'polypeptide(L)'
;MLADVVRAELRNAIMSGEFPLGSKLPNEEQLRERFSVSRVTLREAVRGLIEDGMVVRQHGSGTYVTHRPALRNFLDTNFSYTEYLESSGVRASKHILSARVVPADDETARALRVEVESGVVEIRRVRTAASRPAIYSEDYIPADIVDPKADRNAFRGSLYRLLAERAHAVDHGEAILVPVVADRKLARVLDVAVGTPLQHLEQVDVDAQGRPVMRSMEWHVPSVVELRVYRRGPGPSVS
;
A
#
# COMPACT_ATOMS: atom_id res chain seq x y z
N MET A 1 15.26 9.59 -7.11
CA MET A 1 15.93 10.91 -6.99
C MET A 1 16.45 11.10 -5.56
N LEU A 2 17.34 12.07 -5.30
CA LEU A 2 17.86 12.33 -3.94
C LEU A 2 16.75 12.63 -2.92
N ALA A 3 15.65 13.27 -3.36
CA ALA A 3 14.47 13.52 -2.53
C ALA A 3 13.77 12.23 -2.07
N ASP A 4 13.75 11.18 -2.90
CA ASP A 4 13.14 9.89 -2.54
C ASP A 4 13.94 9.16 -1.48
N VAL A 5 15.27 9.26 -1.53
CA VAL A 5 16.18 8.70 -0.52
C VAL A 5 15.96 9.39 0.82
N VAL A 6 15.94 10.72 0.85
CA VAL A 6 15.66 11.51 2.07
C VAL A 6 14.27 11.21 2.61
N ARG A 7 13.26 11.07 1.74
CA ARG A 7 11.90 10.69 2.14
C ARG A 7 11.87 9.30 2.79
N ALA A 8 12.57 8.33 2.20
CA ALA A 8 12.66 6.98 2.75
C ALA A 8 13.37 6.96 4.11
N GLU A 9 14.47 7.68 4.27
CA GLU A 9 15.19 7.78 5.55
C GLU A 9 14.35 8.47 6.64
N LEU A 10 13.71 9.60 6.32
CA LEU A 10 12.79 10.27 7.26
C LEU A 10 11.59 9.40 7.63
N ARG A 11 11.03 8.66 6.66
CA ARG A 11 9.98 7.67 6.90
C ARG A 11 10.48 6.62 7.89
N ASN A 12 11.67 6.05 7.67
CA ASN A 12 12.22 5.02 8.55
C ASN A 12 12.45 5.54 9.98
N ALA A 13 12.94 6.78 10.13
CA ALA A 13 13.09 7.42 11.43
C ALA A 13 11.75 7.65 12.17
N ILE A 14 10.68 7.98 11.43
CA ILE A 14 9.33 8.06 12.00
C ILE A 14 8.84 6.67 12.41
N MET A 15 9.01 5.66 11.55
CA MET A 15 8.54 4.29 11.78
C MET A 15 9.29 3.55 12.89
N SER A 16 10.58 3.87 13.09
CA SER A 16 11.41 3.32 14.18
C SER A 16 11.13 3.97 15.54
N GLY A 17 10.31 5.02 15.58
CA GLY A 17 10.01 5.78 16.79
C GLY A 17 11.09 6.80 17.18
N GLU A 18 12.12 7.02 16.34
CA GLU A 18 13.09 8.09 16.55
C GLU A 18 12.40 9.47 16.61
N PHE A 19 11.34 9.64 15.80
CA PHE A 19 10.40 10.74 15.93
C PHE A 19 9.04 10.21 16.42
N PRO A 20 8.73 10.33 17.72
CA PRO A 20 7.50 9.82 18.29
C PRO A 20 6.25 10.41 17.64
N LEU A 21 5.16 9.64 17.63
CA LEU A 21 3.86 10.12 17.14
C LEU A 21 3.42 11.39 17.88
N GLY A 22 2.99 12.41 17.13
CA GLY A 22 2.63 13.72 17.66
C GLY A 22 3.82 14.63 17.95
N SER A 23 5.06 14.15 17.84
CA SER A 23 6.24 14.98 18.05
C SER A 23 6.44 15.95 16.88
N LYS A 24 7.08 17.08 17.18
CA LYS A 24 7.54 18.01 16.15
C LYS A 24 8.78 17.41 15.47
N LEU A 25 8.82 17.42 14.14
CA LEU A 25 10.05 17.14 13.41
C LEU A 25 11.08 18.26 13.67
N PRO A 26 12.38 17.96 13.58
CA PRO A 26 13.41 18.98 13.52
C PRO A 26 13.09 20.02 12.42
N ASN A 27 13.54 21.25 12.60
CA ASN A 27 13.26 22.31 11.64
C ASN A 27 13.94 22.03 10.27
N GLU A 28 13.52 22.76 9.22
CA GLU A 28 14.06 22.52 7.87
C GLU A 28 15.58 22.62 7.82
N GLU A 29 16.22 23.50 8.61
CA GLU A 29 17.67 23.66 8.59
C GLU A 29 18.38 22.46 9.23
N GLN A 30 17.91 22.00 10.39
CA GLN A 30 18.45 20.82 11.08
C GLN A 30 18.34 19.55 10.22
N LEU A 31 17.22 19.38 9.53
CA LEU A 31 17.03 18.24 8.63
C LEU A 31 17.94 18.33 7.40
N ARG A 32 18.17 19.54 6.86
CA ARG A 32 19.10 19.72 5.74
C ARG A 32 20.53 19.40 6.13
N GLU A 33 20.98 19.83 7.30
CA GLU A 33 22.30 19.50 7.84
C GLU A 33 22.44 17.99 8.03
N ARG A 34 21.45 17.36 8.67
CA ARG A 34 21.43 15.90 8.92
C ARG A 34 21.56 15.10 7.62
N PHE A 35 20.81 15.45 6.59
CA PHE A 35 20.80 14.70 5.32
C PHE A 35 21.77 15.26 4.27
N SER A 36 22.49 16.34 4.57
CA SER A 36 23.39 17.04 3.65
C SER A 36 22.75 17.35 2.29
N VAL A 37 21.51 17.87 2.30
CA VAL A 37 20.73 18.13 1.07
C VAL A 37 20.33 19.60 0.88
N SER A 38 20.01 19.93 -0.38
CA SER A 38 19.45 21.24 -0.72
C SER A 38 18.07 21.44 -0.08
N ARG A 39 17.69 22.71 0.09
CA ARG A 39 16.35 23.06 0.61
C ARG A 39 15.23 22.56 -0.29
N VAL A 40 15.43 22.57 -1.60
CA VAL A 40 14.44 22.09 -2.57
C VAL A 40 14.21 20.59 -2.36
N THR A 41 15.28 19.81 -2.30
CA THR A 41 15.24 18.35 -2.07
C THR A 41 14.54 18.00 -0.75
N LEU A 42 14.87 18.68 0.36
CA LEU A 42 14.19 18.43 1.63
C LEU A 42 12.70 18.79 1.56
N ARG A 43 12.35 19.93 0.96
CA ARG A 43 10.94 20.34 0.84
C ARG A 43 10.14 19.35 0.00
N GLU A 44 10.72 18.78 -1.06
CA GLU A 44 10.09 17.73 -1.85
C GLU A 44 9.91 16.44 -1.04
N ALA A 45 10.92 16.01 -0.29
CA ALA A 45 10.83 14.83 0.58
C ALA A 45 9.74 15.00 1.66
N VAL A 46 9.73 16.14 2.34
CA VAL A 46 8.72 16.47 3.38
C VAL A 46 7.34 16.65 2.76
N ARG A 47 7.23 17.23 1.56
CA ARG A 47 5.96 17.31 0.83
C ARG A 47 5.42 15.91 0.55
N GLY A 48 6.27 14.98 0.09
CA GLY A 48 5.88 13.59 -0.08
C GLY A 48 5.39 12.94 1.21
N LEU A 49 6.01 13.22 2.36
CA LEU A 49 5.54 12.72 3.67
C LEU A 49 4.22 13.37 4.12
N ILE A 50 3.98 14.64 3.78
CA ILE A 50 2.70 15.31 4.01
C ILE A 50 1.60 14.70 3.13
N GLU A 51 1.92 14.42 1.87
CA GLU A 51 1.04 13.73 0.93
C GLU A 51 0.74 12.29 1.35
N ASP A 52 1.68 11.62 2.01
CA ASP A 52 1.50 10.31 2.66
C ASP A 52 0.74 10.40 3.99
N GLY A 53 0.46 11.62 4.46
CA GLY A 53 -0.13 11.91 5.76
C GLY A 53 0.70 11.43 6.96
N MET A 54 1.98 11.12 6.77
CA MET A 54 2.93 10.75 7.83
C MET A 54 3.28 11.94 8.72
N VAL A 55 3.21 13.14 8.15
CA VAL A 55 3.45 14.39 8.87
C VAL A 55 2.42 15.44 8.45
N VAL A 56 2.14 16.39 9.33
CA VAL A 56 1.25 17.51 9.07
C VAL A 56 1.96 18.82 9.35
N ARG A 57 1.80 19.78 8.45
CA ARG A 57 2.31 21.14 8.65
C ARG A 57 1.29 21.97 9.42
N GLN A 58 1.68 22.49 10.56
CA GLN A 58 0.94 23.50 11.32
C GLN A 58 1.55 24.87 11.04
N HIS A 59 0.77 25.77 10.44
CA HIS A 59 1.24 27.09 10.04
C HIS A 59 1.83 27.86 11.24
N GLY A 60 3.03 28.43 11.09
CA GLY A 60 3.76 29.13 12.15
C GLY A 60 4.34 28.26 13.27
N SER A 61 3.92 26.99 13.38
CA SER A 61 4.28 26.10 14.49
C SER A 61 5.31 25.03 14.08
N GLY A 62 5.27 24.54 12.84
CA GLY A 62 6.23 23.57 12.30
C GLY A 62 5.58 22.35 11.65
N THR A 63 6.35 21.29 11.46
CA THR A 63 5.88 20.01 10.91
C THR A 63 5.85 18.98 12.03
N TYR A 64 4.74 18.26 12.18
CA TYR A 64 4.52 17.30 13.26
C TYR A 64 4.29 15.91 12.68
N VAL A 65 4.87 14.89 13.31
CA VAL A 65 4.57 13.49 13.02
C VAL A 65 3.10 13.26 13.35
N THR A 66 2.33 12.85 12.36
CA THR A 66 0.91 12.57 12.62
C THR A 66 0.84 11.33 13.48
N HIS A 67 -0.21 11.22 14.30
CA HIS A 67 -0.47 9.97 15.00
C HIS A 67 -0.85 8.82 14.05
N ARG A 68 -1.09 9.11 12.75
CA ARG A 68 -1.72 8.21 11.78
C ARG A 68 -1.40 8.66 10.34
N PRO A 69 -0.71 7.84 9.52
CA PRO A 69 -0.61 8.08 8.08
C PRO A 69 -2.02 8.21 7.49
N ALA A 70 -2.23 9.19 6.61
CA ALA A 70 -3.48 9.29 5.87
C ALA A 70 -3.56 8.13 4.87
N LEU A 71 -4.78 7.68 4.58
CA LEU A 71 -5.05 6.69 3.52
C LEU A 71 -4.50 7.18 2.17
N ARG A 72 -3.28 6.75 1.82
CA ARG A 72 -2.89 6.45 0.45
C ARG A 72 -2.83 4.94 0.36
N ASN A 73 -3.77 4.38 -0.40
CA ASN A 73 -3.97 2.98 -0.77
C ASN A 73 -2.97 1.99 -0.14
N PHE A 74 -3.45 1.31 0.89
CA PHE A 74 -2.73 0.27 1.65
C PHE A 74 -2.29 -0.93 0.80
N LEU A 75 -2.64 -0.99 -0.48
CA LEU A 75 -2.49 -2.22 -1.27
C LEU A 75 -1.08 -2.52 -1.78
N ASP A 76 -0.18 -1.54 -1.85
CA ASP A 76 1.25 -1.84 -1.99
C ASP A 76 2.22 -1.04 -1.14
N THR A 77 1.78 -0.02 -0.40
CA THR A 77 2.56 0.49 0.73
C THR A 77 2.53 -0.47 1.93
N ASN A 78 2.75 -1.76 1.65
CA ASN A 78 3.15 -2.81 2.56
C ASN A 78 4.46 -2.49 3.30
N PHE A 79 5.20 -1.45 2.92
CA PHE A 79 6.34 -0.98 3.70
C PHE A 79 5.90 -0.56 5.10
N SER A 80 4.87 0.27 5.27
CA SER A 80 4.52 0.73 6.62
C SER A 80 3.98 -0.38 7.52
N TYR A 81 3.27 -1.39 7.03
CA TYR A 81 2.73 -2.47 7.86
C TYR A 81 3.71 -3.63 8.08
N THR A 82 4.50 -3.99 7.06
CA THR A 82 5.61 -4.95 7.23
C THR A 82 6.65 -4.34 8.16
N GLU A 83 7.04 -3.07 7.96
CA GLU A 83 7.94 -2.34 8.86
C GLU A 83 7.29 -2.03 10.20
N TYR A 84 5.98 -1.80 10.32
CA TYR A 84 5.28 -1.62 11.61
C TYR A 84 5.22 -2.92 12.39
N LEU A 85 4.91 -4.03 11.73
CA LEU A 85 4.94 -5.36 12.34
C LEU A 85 6.38 -5.71 12.71
N GLU A 86 7.35 -5.53 11.82
CA GLU A 86 8.77 -5.76 12.09
C GLU A 86 9.32 -4.82 13.18
N SER A 87 8.93 -3.54 13.20
CA SER A 87 9.29 -2.57 14.24
C SER A 87 8.59 -2.85 15.56
N SER A 88 7.45 -3.56 15.53
CA SER A 88 6.77 -4.14 16.69
C SER A 88 7.30 -5.55 17.04
N GLY A 89 8.37 -6.03 16.38
CA GLY A 89 9.01 -7.34 16.64
C GLY A 89 8.32 -8.55 15.99
N VAL A 90 7.28 -8.34 15.19
CA VAL A 90 6.52 -9.36 14.47
C VAL A 90 7.14 -9.62 13.09
N ARG A 91 7.73 -10.81 12.90
CA ARG A 91 8.23 -11.24 11.59
C ARG A 91 7.06 -11.44 10.61
N ALA A 92 7.04 -10.63 9.56
CA ALA A 92 6.11 -10.79 8.45
C ALA A 92 6.78 -11.55 7.29
N SER A 93 6.01 -12.37 6.58
CA SER A 93 6.51 -13.07 5.38
C SER A 93 5.50 -13.01 4.25
N LYS A 94 5.99 -13.01 3.00
CA LYS A 94 5.17 -13.01 1.79
C LYS A 94 5.41 -14.30 1.02
N HIS A 95 4.33 -15.03 0.76
CA HIS A 95 4.36 -16.28 0.00
C HIS A 95 3.53 -16.12 -1.27
N ILE A 96 4.17 -16.30 -2.43
CA ILE A 96 3.45 -16.43 -3.71
C ILE A 96 2.88 -17.83 -3.76
N LEU A 97 1.56 -17.95 -3.90
CA LEU A 97 0.88 -19.21 -4.14
C LEU A 97 0.88 -19.57 -5.64
N SER A 98 0.61 -18.58 -6.50
CA SER A 98 0.64 -18.76 -7.96
C SER A 98 0.87 -17.43 -8.68
N ALA A 99 1.45 -17.50 -9.87
CA ALA A 99 1.51 -16.40 -10.84
C ALA A 99 1.38 -16.99 -12.25
N ARG A 100 0.34 -16.63 -13.00
CA ARG A 100 0.04 -17.24 -14.32
C ARG A 100 -0.81 -16.31 -15.19
N VAL A 101 -0.74 -16.50 -16.50
CA VAL A 101 -1.67 -15.85 -17.43
C VAL A 101 -3.01 -16.59 -17.38
N VAL A 102 -4.10 -15.86 -17.28
CA VAL A 102 -5.48 -16.35 -17.35
C VAL A 102 -6.28 -15.44 -18.29
N PRO A 103 -7.36 -15.93 -18.93
CA PRO A 103 -8.30 -15.05 -19.63
C PRO A 103 -9.01 -14.14 -18.62
N ALA A 104 -9.21 -12.87 -18.98
CA ALA A 104 -10.02 -11.95 -18.20
C ALA A 104 -11.50 -12.34 -18.28
N ASP A 105 -12.11 -12.61 -17.12
CA ASP A 105 -13.57 -12.75 -17.01
C ASP A 105 -14.27 -11.39 -17.18
N ASP A 106 -15.61 -11.41 -17.27
CA ASP A 106 -16.41 -10.19 -17.50
C ASP A 106 -16.14 -9.08 -16.48
N GLU A 107 -15.91 -9.44 -15.22
CA GLU A 107 -15.69 -8.49 -14.14
C GLU A 107 -14.28 -7.88 -14.21
N THR A 108 -13.26 -8.72 -14.40
CA THR A 108 -11.87 -8.30 -14.53
C THR A 108 -11.66 -7.49 -15.81
N ALA A 109 -12.27 -7.91 -16.93
CA ALA A 109 -12.23 -7.19 -18.19
C ALA A 109 -12.82 -5.79 -18.04
N ARG A 110 -13.99 -5.67 -17.39
CA ARG A 110 -14.63 -4.39 -17.12
C ARG A 110 -13.78 -3.49 -16.21
N ALA A 111 -13.26 -4.05 -15.12
CA ALA A 111 -12.44 -3.32 -14.15
C ALA A 111 -11.15 -2.80 -14.79
N LEU A 112 -10.48 -3.63 -15.58
CA LEU A 112 -9.22 -3.29 -16.24
C LEU A 112 -9.39 -2.57 -17.58
N ARG A 113 -10.63 -2.41 -18.06
CA ARG A 113 -10.96 -1.86 -19.39
C ARG A 113 -10.22 -2.57 -20.52
N VAL A 114 -10.19 -3.90 -20.44
CA VAL A 114 -9.65 -4.79 -21.48
C VAL A 114 -10.77 -5.62 -22.10
N GLU A 115 -10.48 -6.31 -23.20
CA GLU A 115 -11.45 -7.23 -23.81
C GLU A 115 -11.64 -8.49 -22.93
N VAL A 116 -12.86 -9.03 -22.92
CA VAL A 116 -13.13 -10.34 -22.30
C VAL A 116 -12.27 -11.40 -23.01
N GLU A 117 -11.79 -12.40 -22.27
CA GLU A 117 -10.81 -13.40 -22.72
C GLU A 117 -9.40 -12.88 -23.04
N SER A 118 -9.15 -11.57 -22.96
CA SER A 118 -7.78 -11.04 -23.09
C SER A 118 -6.89 -11.52 -21.94
N GLY A 119 -5.58 -11.62 -22.19
CA GLY A 119 -4.63 -12.14 -21.21
C GLY A 119 -4.40 -11.18 -20.06
N VAL A 120 -4.58 -11.67 -18.83
CA VAL A 120 -4.17 -10.99 -17.59
C VAL A 120 -3.28 -11.92 -16.76
N VAL A 121 -2.33 -11.35 -16.04
CA VAL A 121 -1.49 -12.09 -15.09
C VAL A 121 -2.18 -12.08 -13.73
N GLU A 122 -2.64 -13.26 -13.31
CA GLU A 122 -3.17 -13.52 -11.97
C GLU A 122 -2.02 -13.86 -11.02
N ILE A 123 -1.90 -13.09 -9.94
CA ILE A 123 -0.91 -13.26 -8.88
C ILE A 123 -1.66 -13.50 -7.57
N ARG A 124 -1.47 -14.67 -6.97
CA ARG A 124 -2.10 -15.04 -5.69
C ARG A 124 -1.06 -15.08 -4.59
N ARG A 125 -1.29 -14.37 -3.49
CA ARG A 125 -0.31 -14.24 -2.40
C ARG A 125 -0.96 -14.44 -1.03
N VAL A 126 -0.19 -14.99 -0.10
CA VAL A 126 -0.51 -14.99 1.33
C VAL A 126 0.59 -14.24 2.06
N ARG A 127 0.18 -13.30 2.91
CA ARG A 127 1.05 -12.57 3.82
C ARG A 127 0.81 -13.07 5.23
N THR A 128 1.88 -13.31 5.97
CA THR A 128 1.79 -13.74 7.37
C THR A 128 2.26 -12.64 8.31
N ALA A 129 1.73 -12.64 9.52
CA ALA A 129 2.21 -11.86 10.66
C ALA A 129 2.43 -12.84 11.82
N ALA A 130 3.62 -12.84 12.42
CA ALA A 130 4.02 -13.81 13.45
C ALA A 130 3.77 -15.26 13.00
N SER A 131 4.09 -15.55 11.73
CA SER A 131 3.88 -16.86 11.08
C SER A 131 2.42 -17.30 10.91
N ARG A 132 1.43 -16.46 11.22
CA ARG A 132 0.01 -16.72 10.94
C ARG A 132 -0.45 -16.01 9.68
N PRO A 133 -1.20 -16.64 8.76
CA PRO A 133 -1.79 -15.95 7.63
C PRO A 133 -2.64 -14.77 8.08
N ALA A 134 -2.39 -13.61 7.48
CA ALA A 134 -3.00 -12.33 7.83
C ALA A 134 -3.81 -11.77 6.66
N ILE A 135 -3.29 -11.91 5.45
CA ILE A 135 -3.87 -11.37 4.23
C ILE A 135 -3.71 -12.39 3.10
N TYR A 136 -4.80 -12.66 2.40
CA TYR A 136 -4.79 -13.35 1.11
C TYR A 136 -5.13 -12.32 0.04
N SER A 137 -4.36 -12.27 -1.05
CA SER A 137 -4.64 -11.39 -2.19
C SER A 137 -4.70 -12.16 -3.50
N GLU A 138 -5.60 -11.72 -4.37
CA GLU A 138 -5.65 -12.06 -5.79
C GLU A 138 -5.53 -10.76 -6.59
N ASP A 139 -4.40 -10.61 -7.29
CA ASP A 139 -4.06 -9.43 -8.06
C ASP A 139 -4.07 -9.78 -9.56
N TYR A 140 -4.71 -8.97 -10.39
CA TYR A 140 -4.83 -9.14 -11.84
C TYR A 140 -4.23 -7.93 -12.55
N ILE A 141 -3.21 -8.17 -13.37
CA ILE A 141 -2.49 -7.12 -14.12
C ILE A 141 -2.58 -7.45 -15.61
N PRO A 142 -2.88 -6.50 -16.51
CA PRO A 142 -2.82 -6.73 -17.95
C PRO A 142 -1.51 -7.39 -18.40
N ALA A 143 -1.58 -8.44 -19.23
CA ALA A 143 -0.40 -9.23 -19.59
C ALA A 143 0.61 -8.52 -20.52
N ASP A 144 0.25 -7.35 -21.04
CA ASP A 144 1.18 -6.45 -21.74
C ASP A 144 2.04 -5.61 -20.78
N ILE A 145 1.72 -5.57 -19.48
CA ILE A 145 2.49 -4.81 -18.47
C ILE A 145 3.52 -5.70 -17.77
N VAL A 146 3.15 -6.93 -17.40
CA VAL A 146 4.00 -7.87 -16.65
C VAL A 146 4.02 -9.25 -17.28
N ASP A 147 5.12 -9.99 -17.10
CA ASP A 147 5.26 -11.38 -17.57
C ASP A 147 5.48 -12.32 -16.38
N PRO A 148 4.68 -13.40 -16.23
CA PRO A 148 4.73 -14.22 -15.03
C PRO A 148 6.03 -15.01 -14.84
N LYS A 149 6.79 -15.25 -15.92
CA LYS A 149 8.08 -15.95 -15.86
C LYS A 149 9.22 -14.97 -15.56
N ALA A 150 9.27 -13.85 -16.28
CA ALA A 150 10.32 -12.84 -16.11
C ALA A 150 10.20 -12.14 -14.73
N ASP A 151 8.98 -11.88 -14.27
CA ASP A 151 8.71 -11.09 -13.06
C ASP A 151 8.50 -11.92 -11.80
N ARG A 152 8.71 -13.25 -11.88
CA ARG A 152 8.46 -14.18 -10.76
C ARG A 152 9.09 -13.75 -9.44
N ASN A 153 10.31 -13.19 -9.50
CA ASN A 153 10.99 -12.67 -8.31
C ASN A 153 10.44 -11.32 -7.85
N ALA A 154 10.11 -10.43 -8.78
CA ALA A 154 9.55 -9.11 -8.48
C ALA A 154 8.19 -9.20 -7.77
N PHE A 155 7.38 -10.22 -8.09
CA PHE A 155 6.09 -10.47 -7.41
C PHE A 155 6.21 -10.78 -5.91
N ARG A 156 7.40 -11.17 -5.43
CA ARG A 156 7.67 -11.33 -3.98
C ARG A 156 7.77 -9.99 -3.26
N GLY A 157 8.10 -8.95 -4.01
CA GLY A 157 8.26 -7.58 -3.55
C GLY A 157 6.98 -6.76 -3.61
N SER A 158 7.14 -5.52 -4.05
CA SER A 158 6.09 -4.51 -4.21
C SER A 158 5.62 -4.51 -5.68
N LEU A 159 4.32 -4.68 -5.90
CA LEU A 159 3.72 -4.66 -7.24
C LEU A 159 3.65 -3.24 -7.82
N TYR A 160 3.38 -2.19 -7.05
CA TYR A 160 3.49 -0.79 -7.50
C TYR A 160 4.91 -0.42 -7.89
N ARG A 161 5.94 -0.90 -7.17
CA ARG A 161 7.33 -0.69 -7.63
C ARG A 161 7.54 -1.35 -8.98
N LEU A 162 7.12 -2.59 -9.15
CA LEU A 162 7.20 -3.28 -10.44
C LEU A 162 6.44 -2.50 -11.53
N LEU A 163 5.19 -2.09 -11.26
CA LEU A 163 4.38 -1.31 -12.20
C LEU A 163 5.07 0.03 -12.56
N ALA A 164 5.66 0.73 -11.59
CA ALA A 164 6.43 1.95 -11.83
C ALA A 164 7.67 1.69 -12.70
N GLU A 165 8.40 0.60 -12.46
CA GLU A 165 9.53 0.16 -13.30
C GLU A 165 9.09 -0.18 -14.73
N ARG A 166 7.82 -0.54 -14.92
CA ARG A 166 7.16 -0.76 -16.23
C ARG A 166 6.49 0.48 -16.81
N ALA A 167 6.84 1.68 -16.32
CA ALA A 167 6.25 2.95 -16.73
C ALA A 167 4.74 3.09 -16.49
N HIS A 168 4.20 2.27 -15.58
CA HIS A 168 2.79 2.23 -15.16
C HIS A 168 2.66 2.55 -13.67
N ALA A 169 3.34 3.59 -13.21
CA ALA A 169 3.27 4.02 -11.81
C ALA A 169 1.82 4.37 -11.43
N VAL A 170 1.32 3.77 -10.35
CA VAL A 170 -0.04 4.02 -9.87
C VAL A 170 -0.15 5.45 -9.34
N ASP A 171 -1.10 6.20 -9.89
CA ASP A 171 -1.41 7.57 -9.49
C ASP A 171 -2.49 7.58 -8.41
N HIS A 172 -3.58 6.85 -8.65
CA HIS A 172 -4.69 6.68 -7.72
C HIS A 172 -5.36 5.33 -7.90
N GLY A 173 -6.25 4.98 -6.98
CA GLY A 173 -7.10 3.80 -7.10
C GLY A 173 -8.36 3.98 -6.30
N GLU A 174 -9.43 3.32 -6.73
CA GLU A 174 -10.70 3.30 -6.04
C GLU A 174 -10.87 1.95 -5.35
N ALA A 175 -11.15 1.98 -4.04
CA ALA A 175 -11.29 0.79 -3.22
C ALA A 175 -12.67 0.73 -2.56
N ILE A 176 -13.29 -0.44 -2.62
CA ILE A 176 -14.58 -0.75 -2.01
C ILE A 176 -14.34 -1.77 -0.91
N LEU A 177 -14.87 -1.49 0.27
CA LEU A 177 -14.87 -2.42 1.39
C LEU A 177 -16.20 -3.18 1.44
N VAL A 178 -16.13 -4.49 1.31
CA VAL A 178 -17.29 -5.38 1.32
C VAL A 178 -17.21 -6.32 2.53
N PRO A 179 -18.28 -6.49 3.32
CA PRO A 179 -18.30 -7.51 4.35
C PRO A 179 -18.42 -8.90 3.72
N VAL A 180 -17.51 -9.81 4.07
CA VAL A 180 -17.59 -11.21 3.63
C VAL A 180 -17.30 -12.15 4.79
N VAL A 181 -17.69 -13.42 4.62
CA VAL A 181 -17.32 -14.51 5.53
C VAL A 181 -16.41 -15.49 4.81
N ALA A 182 -15.47 -16.08 5.54
CA ALA A 182 -14.56 -17.08 5.00
C ALA A 182 -15.34 -18.31 4.51
N ASP A 183 -15.33 -18.54 3.20
CA ASP A 183 -15.76 -19.81 2.62
C ASP A 183 -14.72 -20.92 2.90
N ARG A 184 -14.94 -22.13 2.39
CA ARG A 184 -13.99 -23.24 2.59
C ARG A 184 -12.60 -22.97 2.01
N LYS A 185 -12.49 -22.21 0.91
CA LYS A 185 -11.21 -21.90 0.25
C LYS A 185 -10.45 -20.88 1.10
N LEU A 186 -11.10 -19.76 1.43
CA LEU A 186 -10.53 -18.68 2.23
C LEU A 186 -10.16 -19.17 3.64
N ALA A 187 -11.03 -19.93 4.30
CA ALA A 187 -10.76 -20.51 5.61
C ALA A 187 -9.49 -21.36 5.63
N ARG A 188 -9.28 -22.18 4.59
CA ARG A 188 -8.08 -23.00 4.44
C ARG A 188 -6.83 -22.15 4.19
N VAL A 189 -6.91 -21.16 3.30
CA VAL A 189 -5.77 -20.31 2.92
C VAL A 189 -5.33 -19.40 4.07
N LEU A 190 -6.30 -18.87 4.82
CA LEU A 190 -6.07 -17.94 5.92
C LEU A 190 -5.93 -18.61 7.30
N ASP A 191 -6.06 -19.94 7.38
CA ASP A 191 -6.03 -20.71 8.63
C ASP A 191 -7.01 -20.16 9.69
N VAL A 192 -8.27 -20.03 9.27
CA VAL A 192 -9.40 -19.60 10.11
C VAL A 192 -10.58 -20.56 9.97
N ALA A 193 -11.59 -20.43 10.82
CA ALA A 193 -12.80 -21.23 10.70
C ALA A 193 -13.63 -20.79 9.49
N VAL A 194 -14.37 -21.73 8.89
CA VAL A 194 -15.41 -21.40 7.90
C VAL A 194 -16.46 -20.51 8.59
N GLY A 195 -16.87 -19.43 7.94
CA GLY A 195 -17.79 -18.44 8.50
C GLY A 195 -17.11 -17.32 9.29
N THR A 196 -15.78 -17.35 9.50
CA THR A 196 -15.06 -16.23 10.12
C THR A 196 -15.27 -14.95 9.30
N PRO A 197 -15.72 -13.84 9.90
CA PRO A 197 -15.81 -12.56 9.20
C PRO A 197 -14.43 -12.09 8.73
N LEU A 198 -14.36 -11.64 7.49
CA LEU A 198 -13.15 -11.07 6.89
C LEU A 198 -13.44 -9.63 6.46
N GLN A 199 -12.42 -8.79 6.56
CA GLN A 199 -12.44 -7.49 5.89
C GLN A 199 -12.02 -7.75 4.44
N HIS A 200 -12.92 -7.48 3.48
CA HIS A 200 -12.63 -7.70 2.06
C HIS A 200 -12.56 -6.38 1.31
N LEU A 201 -11.42 -6.14 0.66
CA LEU A 201 -11.19 -4.97 -0.16
C LEU A 201 -11.12 -5.38 -1.63
N GLU A 202 -11.89 -4.69 -2.46
CA GLU A 202 -11.79 -4.75 -3.91
C GLU A 202 -11.29 -3.40 -4.40
N GLN A 203 -10.26 -3.38 -5.24
CA GLN A 203 -9.65 -2.14 -5.72
C GLN A 203 -9.26 -2.23 -7.17
N VAL A 204 -9.34 -1.09 -7.86
CA VAL A 204 -8.73 -0.88 -9.17
C VAL A 204 -7.76 0.28 -9.08
N ASP A 205 -6.51 0.01 -9.44
CA ASP A 205 -5.44 0.99 -9.50
C ASP A 205 -5.23 1.51 -10.92
N VAL A 206 -5.02 2.81 -11.03
CA VAL A 206 -4.97 3.57 -12.27
C VAL A 206 -3.67 4.36 -12.33
N ASP A 207 -3.00 4.35 -13.47
CA ASP A 207 -1.81 5.17 -13.69
C ASP A 207 -2.14 6.63 -14.02
N ALA A 208 -1.09 7.47 -14.11
CA ALA A 208 -1.25 8.89 -14.41
C ALA A 208 -1.84 9.19 -15.80
N GLN A 209 -1.88 8.20 -16.70
CA GLN A 209 -2.47 8.28 -18.02
C GLN A 209 -3.95 7.85 -18.02
N GLY A 210 -4.49 7.46 -16.86
CA GLY A 210 -5.88 7.02 -16.72
C GLY A 210 -6.11 5.57 -17.14
N ARG A 211 -5.05 4.78 -17.34
CA ARG A 211 -5.14 3.36 -17.66
C ARG A 211 -5.28 2.56 -16.37
N PRO A 212 -6.29 1.66 -16.25
CA PRO A 212 -6.30 0.66 -15.18
C PRO A 212 -5.13 -0.31 -15.35
N VAL A 213 -4.29 -0.41 -14.33
CA VAL A 213 -3.05 -1.21 -14.38
C VAL A 213 -3.10 -2.42 -13.47
N MET A 214 -4.00 -2.43 -12.48
CA MET A 214 -4.16 -3.57 -11.58
C MET A 214 -5.57 -3.59 -10.98
N ARG A 215 -6.16 -4.78 -10.90
CA ARG A 215 -7.33 -5.07 -10.09
C ARG A 215 -6.88 -5.97 -8.94
N SER A 216 -7.25 -5.63 -7.71
CA SER A 216 -6.85 -6.37 -6.51
C SER A 216 -8.05 -6.73 -5.66
N MET A 217 -8.07 -7.98 -5.22
CA MET A 217 -9.01 -8.49 -4.22
C MET A 217 -8.22 -8.97 -3.02
N GLU A 218 -8.47 -8.39 -1.85
CA GLU A 218 -7.76 -8.74 -0.62
C GLU A 218 -8.74 -9.16 0.48
N TRP A 219 -8.37 -10.21 1.21
CA TRP A 219 -9.11 -10.70 2.36
C TRP A 219 -8.20 -10.63 3.59
N HIS A 220 -8.59 -9.81 4.57
CA HIS A 220 -7.83 -9.56 5.77
C HIS A 220 -8.49 -10.20 6.99
N VAL A 221 -7.69 -10.89 7.79
CA VAL A 221 -8.14 -11.50 9.06
C VAL A 221 -8.25 -10.40 10.13
N PRO A 222 -9.44 -10.08 10.66
CA PRO A 222 -9.63 -8.91 11.53
C PRO A 222 -8.89 -8.96 12.87
N SER A 223 -8.60 -10.16 13.38
CA SER A 223 -7.82 -10.32 14.62
C SER A 223 -6.32 -10.04 14.42
N VAL A 224 -5.87 -9.90 13.17
CA VAL A 224 -4.46 -9.67 12.82
C VAL A 224 -4.30 -8.28 12.19
N VAL A 225 -5.21 -7.92 11.28
CA VAL A 225 -5.16 -6.68 10.50
C VAL A 225 -6.40 -5.83 10.77
N GLU A 226 -6.17 -4.57 11.13
CA GLU A 226 -7.23 -3.58 11.34
C GLU A 226 -7.21 -2.54 10.22
N LEU A 227 -8.33 -2.39 9.49
CA LEU A 227 -8.49 -1.29 8.53
C LEU A 227 -9.02 -0.05 9.24
N ARG A 228 -8.31 1.07 9.11
CA ARG A 228 -8.69 2.36 9.72
C ARG A 228 -8.90 3.42 8.64
N VAL A 229 -10.06 4.08 8.68
CA VAL A 229 -10.36 5.20 7.80
C VAL A 229 -10.25 6.51 8.56
N TYR A 230 -9.33 7.38 8.16
CA TYR A 230 -9.24 8.74 8.69
C TYR A 230 -10.11 9.68 7.84
N ARG A 231 -11.16 10.22 8.46
CA ARG A 231 -12.06 11.18 7.82
C ARG A 231 -11.80 12.57 8.41
N ARG A 232 -11.60 13.57 7.55
CA ARG A 232 -11.66 14.98 7.98
C ARG A 232 -13.12 15.37 8.12
N GLY A 233 -13.48 15.98 9.25
CA GLY A 233 -14.77 16.62 9.45
C GLY A 233 -14.91 17.90 8.61
N PRO A 234 -16.11 18.52 8.56
CA PRO A 234 -16.41 19.67 7.70
C PRO A 234 -15.59 20.95 7.99
N GLY A 235 -14.83 20.99 9.08
CA GLY A 235 -14.18 22.22 9.54
C GLY A 235 -15.20 23.23 10.08
N PRO A 236 -14.76 24.35 10.65
CA PRO A 236 -15.66 25.42 11.05
C PRO A 236 -16.33 26.03 9.81
N SER A 237 -17.65 26.12 9.83
CA SER A 237 -18.42 26.91 8.86
C SER A 237 -18.03 28.37 9.02
N VAL A 238 -17.39 28.94 8.00
CA VAL A 238 -17.16 30.39 7.93
C VAL A 238 -18.53 31.02 7.64
N SER A 239 -19.17 31.52 8.69
CA SER A 239 -20.32 32.44 8.64
C SER A 239 -19.86 33.84 8.27
#